data_AF-A0A6G6W9A7-F1
#
_entry.id   AF-A0A6G6W9A7-F1
#
_cell.length_a   1.000
_cell.length_b   1.000
_cell.length_c   1.000
_cell.angle_alpha   90.00
_cell.angle_beta   90.00
_cell.angle_gamma   90.00
#
_symmetry.space_group_name_H-M   'P 1'
#
loop_
_entity.id
_entity.type
_entity.pdbx_description
1 polymer ?
#
loop_
_entity_poly.entity_id
_entity_poly.type
_entity_poly.pdbx_seq_one_letter_code
_entity_poly.pdbx_strand_id
1 'polypeptide(L)'
;MADRGWRPQLTAWVDRVDLVWGRMGVPAGERAELRAQLVRDLAQAVAEGAPLSELLDVDPARLAQDVVSSLGLTPVAPTAPAPAPPGRGAVARVVVGGLVGVAVGGLVSVLPVLAAMGWAFHHVPPGSARESAAILAAYAVAGLVTALAGGIGVSVACDDVPAPARPLRRGTLGLLASGAVATVLAVGYAATTGYSTAPGVVLTEVVLVVGVVVAGLALVGQRVVRAGG
;
A
#
# COMPACT_ATOMS: atom_id res chain seq x y z
N MET A 1 21.70 31.44 13.97
CA MET A 1 21.65 29.97 14.19
C MET A 1 20.23 29.37 14.08
N ALA A 2 19.29 29.98 13.32
CA ALA A 2 17.92 29.47 13.15
C ALA A 2 17.67 28.79 11.77
N ASP A 3 18.73 28.44 11.04
CA ASP A 3 18.69 28.47 9.57
C ASP A 3 18.64 27.08 8.88
N ARG A 4 18.22 26.03 9.58
CA ARG A 4 18.16 24.66 9.00
C ARG A 4 16.74 24.11 8.82
N GLY A 5 15.72 24.73 9.42
CA GLY A 5 14.35 24.20 9.40
C GLY A 5 13.61 24.38 8.06
N TRP A 6 14.03 25.32 7.22
CA TRP A 6 13.31 25.67 5.99
C TRP A 6 13.59 24.72 4.82
N ARG A 7 14.79 24.11 4.76
CA ARG A 7 15.20 23.26 3.63
C ARG A 7 14.26 22.08 3.35
N PRO A 8 13.81 21.29 4.36
CA PRO A 8 12.90 20.18 4.11
C PRO A 8 11.54 20.63 3.55
N GLN A 9 11.01 21.76 4.03
CA GLN A 9 9.72 22.29 3.59
C GLN A 9 9.79 22.79 2.14
N LEU A 10 10.88 23.49 1.80
CA LEU A 10 11.15 23.97 0.46
C LEU A 10 11.34 22.80 -0.52
N THR A 11 12.14 21.80 -0.17
CA THR A 11 12.32 20.60 -1.01
C THR A 11 10.99 19.89 -1.26
N ALA A 12 10.18 19.67 -0.22
CA ALA A 12 8.88 19.03 -0.36
C ALA A 12 7.90 19.85 -1.23
N TRP A 13 8.00 21.18 -1.19
CA TRP A 13 7.20 22.04 -2.05
C TRP A 13 7.67 21.99 -3.51
N VAL A 14 8.99 22.00 -3.74
CA VAL A 14 9.56 21.84 -5.09
C VAL A 14 9.25 20.48 -5.69
N ASP A 15 9.22 19.41 -4.87
CA ASP A 15 8.76 18.08 -5.30
C ASP A 15 7.33 18.11 -5.84
N ARG A 16 6.45 18.92 -5.24
CA ARG A 16 5.07 19.09 -5.74
C ARG A 16 5.02 19.80 -7.09
N VAL A 17 5.85 20.82 -7.30
CA VAL A 17 5.97 21.52 -8.60
C VAL A 17 6.51 20.56 -9.67
N ASP A 18 7.56 19.80 -9.37
CA ASP A 18 8.17 18.82 -10.29
C ASP A 18 7.19 17.71 -10.71
N LEU A 19 6.34 17.25 -9.79
CA LEU A 19 5.24 16.35 -10.09
C LEU A 19 4.20 16.96 -11.05
N VAL A 20 3.95 18.26 -10.98
CA VAL A 20 3.05 18.95 -11.92
C VAL A 20 3.71 19.05 -13.29
N TRP A 21 4.99 19.43 -13.38
CA TRP A 21 5.74 19.45 -14.64
C TRP A 21 5.77 18.08 -15.32
N GLY A 22 5.95 17.00 -14.54
CA GLY A 22 5.90 15.63 -15.06
C GLY A 22 4.54 15.29 -15.68
N ARG A 23 3.44 15.74 -15.06
CA ARG A 23 2.07 15.54 -15.59
C ARG A 23 1.79 16.39 -16.83
N MET A 24 2.44 17.55 -16.96
CA MET A 24 2.34 18.39 -18.16
C MET A 24 3.25 17.92 -19.30
N GLY A 25 4.02 16.84 -19.11
CA GLY A 25 4.88 16.29 -20.15
C GLY A 25 6.21 17.02 -20.33
N VAL A 26 6.66 17.80 -19.35
CA VAL A 26 7.99 18.43 -19.39
C VAL A 26 9.08 17.33 -19.33
N PRO A 27 10.02 17.29 -20.29
CA PRO A 27 11.09 16.28 -20.34
C PRO A 27 11.89 16.20 -19.04
N ALA A 28 12.34 15.00 -18.66
CA ALA A 28 13.06 14.79 -17.39
C ALA A 28 14.34 15.63 -17.28
N GLY A 29 15.06 15.85 -18.40
CA GLY A 29 16.24 16.73 -18.43
C GLY A 29 15.90 18.18 -18.10
N GLU A 30 14.89 18.73 -18.77
CA GLU A 30 14.40 20.10 -18.52
C GLU A 30 13.86 20.24 -17.09
N ARG A 31 13.11 19.25 -16.58
CA ARG A 31 12.61 19.27 -15.19
C ARG A 31 13.74 19.32 -14.16
N ALA A 32 14.81 18.57 -14.37
CA ALA A 32 15.95 18.58 -13.46
C ALA A 32 16.62 19.97 -13.41
N GLU A 33 16.73 20.63 -14.56
CA GLU A 33 17.28 21.98 -14.67
C GLU A 33 16.35 23.02 -14.02
N LEU A 34 15.06 23.00 -14.36
CA LEU A 34 14.05 23.89 -13.76
C LEU A 34 13.96 23.74 -12.25
N ARG A 35 14.03 22.50 -11.77
CA ARG A 35 14.07 22.18 -10.35
C ARG A 35 15.30 22.79 -9.67
N ALA A 36 16.48 22.63 -10.26
CA ALA A 36 17.71 23.21 -9.71
C ALA A 36 17.65 24.74 -9.68
N GLN A 37 17.08 25.36 -10.74
CA GLN A 37 16.88 26.79 -10.81
C GLN A 37 15.89 27.29 -9.73
N LEU A 38 14.72 26.65 -9.62
CA LEU A 38 13.71 27.01 -8.62
C LEU A 38 14.23 26.88 -7.18
N VAL A 39 15.03 25.85 -6.89
CA VAL A 39 15.68 25.70 -5.57
C VAL A 39 16.65 26.85 -5.30
N ARG A 40 17.46 27.23 -6.29
CA ARG A 40 18.38 28.38 -6.17
C ARG A 40 17.61 29.68 -5.93
N ASP A 41 16.56 29.94 -6.69
CA ASP A 41 15.80 31.19 -6.61
C ASP A 41 15.06 31.31 -5.27
N LEU A 42 14.45 30.23 -4.79
CA LEU A 42 13.79 30.23 -3.47
C LEU A 42 14.81 30.34 -2.32
N ALA A 43 15.97 29.68 -2.42
CA ALA A 43 17.02 29.80 -1.42
C ALA A 43 17.59 31.23 -1.36
N GLN A 44 17.75 31.88 -2.52
CA GLN A 44 18.17 33.27 -2.63
C GLN A 44 17.12 34.21 -2.00
N ALA A 45 15.84 34.04 -2.33
CA ALA A 45 14.76 34.85 -1.75
C ALA A 45 14.71 34.76 -0.22
N VAL A 46 14.88 33.55 0.33
CA VAL A 46 14.97 33.35 1.79
C VAL A 46 16.20 34.06 2.38
N ALA A 47 17.35 33.99 1.70
CA ALA A 47 18.57 34.67 2.14
C ALA A 47 18.44 36.20 2.13
N GLU A 48 17.61 36.75 1.23
CA GLU A 48 17.25 38.16 1.14
C GLU A 48 16.18 38.58 2.17
N GLY A 49 15.67 37.65 2.97
CA GLY A 49 14.74 37.90 4.05
C GLY A 49 13.27 37.72 3.69
N ALA A 50 12.95 37.15 2.53
CA ALA A 50 11.56 36.81 2.19
C ALA A 50 11.02 35.75 3.16
N PRO A 51 9.83 35.95 3.75
CA PRO A 51 9.25 34.98 4.68
C PRO A 51 8.86 33.69 3.95
N LEU A 52 9.38 32.55 4.44
CA LEU A 52 9.14 31.24 3.83
C LEU A 52 7.64 30.92 3.66
N SER A 53 6.81 31.33 4.61
CA SER A 53 5.35 31.10 4.54
C SER A 53 4.72 31.75 3.31
N GLU A 54 5.16 32.96 2.92
CA GLU A 54 4.63 33.64 1.73
C GLU A 54 5.11 32.97 0.44
N LEU A 55 6.38 32.55 0.40
CA LEU A 55 6.93 31.82 -0.74
C LEU A 55 6.20 30.49 -0.99
N LEU A 56 5.81 29.79 0.09
CA LEU A 56 5.16 28.48 0.01
C LEU A 56 3.64 28.54 -0.12
N ASP A 57 3.02 29.71 0.06
CA ASP A 57 1.56 29.91 -0.06
C ASP A 57 1.09 29.87 -1.53
N VAL A 58 2.01 30.09 -2.48
CA VAL A 58 1.73 30.00 -3.91
C VAL A 58 1.35 28.55 -4.27
N ASP A 59 0.23 28.39 -4.98
CA ASP A 59 -0.21 27.09 -5.51
C ASP A 59 0.87 26.49 -6.43
N PRO A 60 1.45 25.32 -6.08
CA PRO A 60 2.46 24.66 -6.90
C PRO A 60 2.01 24.40 -8.33
N ALA A 61 0.71 24.12 -8.55
CA ALA A 61 0.20 23.83 -9.88
C ALA A 61 0.17 25.07 -10.76
N ARG A 62 -0.26 26.20 -10.19
CA ARG A 62 -0.29 27.50 -10.86
C ARG A 62 1.13 27.97 -11.20
N LEU A 63 2.06 27.90 -10.25
CA LEU A 63 3.45 28.26 -10.51
C LEU A 63 4.06 27.37 -11.61
N ALA A 64 3.82 26.06 -11.56
CA ALA A 64 4.34 25.16 -12.57
C ALA A 64 3.87 25.56 -13.98
N GLN A 65 2.59 25.93 -14.12
CA GLN A 65 1.99 26.39 -15.37
C GLN A 65 2.56 27.74 -15.82
N ASP A 66 2.73 28.69 -14.90
CA ASP A 66 3.32 30.00 -15.17
C ASP A 66 4.78 29.87 -15.65
N VAL A 67 5.57 28.99 -15.03
CA VAL A 67 6.95 28.69 -15.47
C VAL A 67 6.97 28.08 -16.87
N VAL A 68 6.14 27.06 -17.13
CA VAL A 68 6.09 26.41 -18.46
C VAL A 68 5.64 27.39 -19.54
N SER A 69 4.63 28.22 -19.25
CA SER A 69 4.14 29.21 -20.21
C SER A 69 5.16 30.32 -20.48
N SER A 70 5.89 30.80 -19.45
CA SER A 70 6.93 31.82 -19.63
C SER A 70 8.11 31.35 -20.48
N LEU A 71 8.42 30.05 -20.46
CA LEU A 71 9.46 29.44 -21.27
C LEU A 71 9.00 29.06 -22.69
N GLY A 72 7.72 29.27 -23.01
CA GLY A 72 7.14 28.86 -24.29
C GLY A 72 7.16 27.34 -24.50
N LEU A 73 7.35 26.56 -23.44
CA LEU A 73 7.35 25.11 -23.50
C LEU A 73 5.93 24.66 -23.82
N THR A 74 5.72 24.16 -25.03
CA THR A 74 4.45 23.56 -25.40
C THR A 74 4.38 22.22 -24.66
N PRO A 75 3.35 21.98 -23.81
CA PRO A 75 3.18 20.69 -23.17
C PRO A 75 3.17 19.61 -24.25
N VAL A 76 4.24 18.82 -24.34
CA VAL A 76 4.25 17.65 -25.20
C VAL A 76 3.25 16.72 -24.54
N ALA A 77 2.07 16.56 -25.14
CA ALA A 77 1.09 15.59 -24.68
C ALA A 77 1.86 14.32 -24.36
N PRO A 78 1.88 13.86 -23.10
CA PRO A 78 2.82 12.85 -22.66
C PRO A 78 2.70 11.70 -23.63
N THR A 79 3.76 11.48 -24.43
CA THR A 79 3.92 10.28 -25.24
C THR A 79 4.24 9.19 -24.23
N ALA A 80 3.25 8.86 -23.40
CA ALA A 80 3.30 7.69 -22.57
C ALA A 80 3.57 6.55 -23.55
N PRO A 81 4.64 5.75 -23.37
CA PRO A 81 4.72 4.49 -24.09
C PRO A 81 3.37 3.82 -23.89
N ALA A 82 2.68 3.51 -25.00
CA ALA A 82 1.34 2.97 -24.96
C ALA A 82 1.34 1.87 -23.88
N PRO A 83 0.53 2.01 -22.81
CA PRO A 83 0.58 1.07 -21.71
C PRO A 83 0.43 -0.32 -22.31
N ALA A 84 1.45 -1.16 -22.13
CA ALA A 84 1.41 -2.51 -22.64
C ALA A 84 0.07 -3.09 -22.20
N PRO A 85 -0.75 -3.63 -23.12
CA PRO A 85 -2.10 -4.07 -22.81
C PRO A 85 -2.02 -4.93 -21.56
N PRO A 86 -2.90 -4.74 -20.56
CA PRO A 86 -2.75 -5.37 -19.26
C PRO A 86 -2.78 -6.89 -19.43
N GLY A 87 -1.58 -7.46 -19.57
CA GLY A 87 -1.42 -8.86 -19.89
C GLY A 87 -1.85 -9.69 -18.70
N ARG A 88 -2.14 -10.98 -18.93
CA ARG A 88 -2.35 -11.97 -17.87
C ARG A 88 -1.28 -11.92 -16.75
N GLY A 89 -0.08 -11.41 -17.06
CA GLY A 89 0.99 -11.17 -16.10
C GLY A 89 0.71 -10.11 -15.01
N ALA A 90 -0.24 -9.19 -15.18
CA ALA A 90 -0.59 -8.21 -14.15
C ALA A 90 -1.38 -8.86 -12.98
N VAL A 91 -2.39 -9.67 -13.30
CA VAL A 91 -3.14 -10.43 -12.29
C VAL A 91 -2.21 -11.43 -11.57
N ALA A 92 -1.36 -12.13 -12.33
CA ALA A 92 -0.39 -13.06 -11.75
C ALA A 92 0.57 -12.35 -10.78
N ARG A 93 1.10 -11.17 -11.13
CA ARG A 93 1.96 -10.37 -10.24
C ARG A 93 1.25 -9.97 -8.95
N VAL A 94 0.00 -9.50 -9.04
CA VAL A 94 -0.82 -9.13 -7.86
C VAL A 94 -1.06 -10.34 -6.96
N VAL A 95 -1.41 -11.49 -7.54
CA VAL A 95 -1.63 -12.73 -6.78
C VAL A 95 -0.33 -13.19 -6.11
N VAL A 96 0.78 -13.21 -6.85
CA VAL A 96 2.09 -13.63 -6.30
C VAL A 96 2.54 -12.67 -5.19
N GLY A 97 2.50 -11.36 -5.43
CA GLY A 97 2.86 -10.35 -4.43
C GLY A 97 2.00 -10.43 -3.18
N GLY A 98 0.67 -10.60 -3.35
CA GLY A 98 -0.26 -10.81 -2.25
C GLY A 98 0.01 -12.08 -1.45
N LEU A 99 0.27 -13.21 -2.13
CA LEU A 99 0.61 -14.49 -1.48
C LEU A 99 1.93 -14.41 -0.71
N VAL A 100 2.96 -13.78 -1.28
CA VAL A 100 4.24 -13.55 -0.59
C VAL A 100 4.00 -12.70 0.66
N GLY A 101 3.23 -11.61 0.55
CA GLY A 101 2.88 -10.77 1.69
C GLY A 101 2.11 -11.53 2.78
N VAL A 102 1.12 -12.35 2.40
CA VAL A 102 0.37 -13.21 3.32
C VAL A 102 1.28 -14.24 4.00
N ALA A 103 2.19 -14.89 3.26
CA ALA A 103 3.12 -15.85 3.84
C ALA A 103 4.06 -15.21 4.87
N VAL A 104 4.62 -14.04 4.55
CA VAL A 104 5.48 -13.28 5.46
C VAL A 104 4.70 -12.81 6.68
N GLY A 105 3.53 -12.21 6.48
CA GLY A 105 2.68 -11.73 7.58
C GLY A 105 2.23 -12.87 8.50
N GLY A 106 1.88 -14.02 7.93
CA GLY A 106 1.56 -15.24 8.68
C GLY A 106 2.73 -15.69 9.53
N LEU A 107 3.92 -15.84 8.93
CA LEU A 107 5.13 -16.26 9.65
C LEU A 107 5.49 -15.32 10.80
N VAL A 108 5.42 -14.00 10.56
CA VAL A 108 5.68 -12.97 11.59
C VAL A 108 4.64 -13.03 12.72
N SER A 109 3.40 -13.41 12.41
CA SER A 109 2.31 -13.50 13.39
C SER A 109 2.35 -14.77 14.25
N VAL A 110 3.03 -15.83 13.82
CA VAL A 110 3.07 -17.11 14.56
C VAL A 110 3.63 -16.94 15.96
N LEU A 111 4.79 -16.28 16.10
CA LEU A 111 5.45 -16.12 17.39
C LEU A 111 4.59 -15.37 18.43
N PRO A 112 4.03 -14.18 18.15
CA PRO A 112 3.18 -13.48 19.12
C PRO A 112 1.87 -14.23 19.41
N VAL A 113 1.31 -14.97 18.44
CA VAL A 113 0.12 -15.82 18.70
C VAL A 113 0.46 -16.95 19.66
N LEU A 114 1.56 -17.67 19.43
CA LEU A 114 1.98 -18.75 20.32
C LEU A 114 2.26 -18.24 21.74
N ALA A 115 2.92 -17.08 21.86
CA ALA A 115 3.14 -16.42 23.14
C ALA A 115 1.82 -16.03 23.83
N ALA A 116 0.87 -15.46 23.09
CA ALA A 116 -0.44 -15.08 23.61
C ALA A 116 -1.28 -16.30 24.04
N MET A 117 -1.24 -17.39 23.27
CA MET A 117 -1.90 -18.65 23.62
C MET A 117 -1.27 -19.27 24.87
N GLY A 118 0.06 -19.33 24.95
CA GLY A 118 0.76 -19.80 26.15
C GLY A 118 0.42 -18.98 27.39
N TRP A 119 0.35 -17.66 27.25
CA TRP A 119 -0.10 -16.78 28.32
C TRP A 119 -1.55 -17.06 28.74
N ALA A 120 -2.47 -17.20 27.78
CA ALA A 120 -3.88 -17.48 28.04
C ALA A 120 -4.07 -18.81 28.76
N PHE A 121 -3.43 -19.88 28.30
CA PHE A 121 -3.50 -21.20 28.95
C PHE A 121 -2.93 -21.20 30.37
N HIS A 122 -1.96 -20.33 30.65
CA HIS A 122 -1.37 -20.24 31.99
C HIS A 122 -2.21 -19.39 32.97
N HIS A 123 -2.90 -18.36 32.49
CA HIS A 123 -3.54 -17.35 33.36
C HIS A 123 -5.06 -17.39 33.37
N VAL A 124 -5.68 -18.14 32.46
CA VAL A 124 -7.13 -18.19 32.31
C VAL A 124 -7.63 -19.59 32.65
N PRO A 125 -8.67 -19.74 33.49
CA PRO A 125 -9.22 -21.04 33.82
C PRO A 125 -9.72 -21.78 32.56
N PRO A 126 -9.41 -23.08 32.43
CA PRO A 126 -9.81 -23.87 31.27
C PRO A 126 -11.34 -23.95 31.17
N GLY A 127 -11.86 -23.86 29.95
CA GLY A 127 -13.29 -23.90 29.64
C GLY A 127 -14.04 -22.60 29.95
N SER A 128 -13.36 -21.53 30.33
CA SER A 128 -14.01 -20.25 30.60
C SER A 128 -14.25 -19.45 29.32
N ALA A 129 -15.31 -18.63 29.29
CA ALA A 129 -15.59 -17.76 28.14
C ALA A 129 -14.44 -16.77 27.82
N ARG A 130 -13.61 -16.45 28.83
CA ARG A 130 -12.43 -15.60 28.69
C ARG A 130 -11.30 -16.29 27.93
N GLU A 131 -11.16 -17.60 28.07
CA GLU A 131 -10.17 -18.38 27.33
C GLU A 131 -10.50 -18.35 25.84
N SER A 132 -11.75 -18.67 25.49
CA SER A 132 -12.25 -18.61 24.10
C SER A 132 -12.11 -17.20 23.51
N ALA A 133 -12.41 -16.15 24.29
CA ALA A 133 -12.25 -14.76 23.85
C ALA A 133 -10.78 -14.37 23.63
N ALA A 134 -9.86 -14.79 24.49
CA ALA A 134 -8.43 -14.51 24.35
C ALA A 134 -7.83 -15.21 23.12
N ILE A 135 -8.21 -16.47 22.89
CA ILE A 135 -7.80 -17.24 21.72
C ILE A 135 -8.34 -16.57 20.44
N LEU A 136 -9.62 -16.21 20.41
CA LEU A 136 -10.24 -15.51 19.28
C LEU A 136 -9.53 -14.18 18.98
N ALA A 137 -9.19 -13.40 20.02
CA ALA A 137 -8.49 -12.14 19.87
C ALA A 137 -7.09 -12.32 19.28
N ALA A 138 -6.32 -13.31 19.75
CA ALA A 138 -5.00 -13.62 19.21
C ALA A 138 -5.06 -13.98 17.72
N TYR A 139 -6.01 -14.85 17.32
CA TYR A 139 -6.23 -15.19 15.92
C TYR A 139 -6.69 -13.99 15.07
N ALA A 140 -7.56 -13.14 15.61
CA ALA A 140 -8.02 -11.94 14.90
C ALA A 140 -6.87 -10.96 14.60
N VAL A 141 -5.97 -10.75 15.57
CA VAL A 141 -4.77 -9.92 15.39
C VAL A 141 -3.83 -10.53 14.33
N ALA A 142 -3.60 -11.85 14.38
CA ALA A 142 -2.77 -12.54 13.40
C ALA A 142 -3.33 -12.44 11.98
N GLY A 143 -4.65 -12.62 11.84
CA GLY A 143 -5.36 -12.45 10.57
C GLY A 143 -5.24 -11.02 10.03
N LEU A 144 -5.33 -10.01 10.91
CA LEU A 144 -5.17 -8.61 10.54
C LEU A 144 -3.75 -8.32 10.04
N VAL A 145 -2.71 -8.74 10.78
CA VAL A 145 -1.30 -8.55 10.38
C VAL A 145 -1.03 -9.23 9.04
N THR A 146 -1.53 -10.46 8.86
CA THR A 146 -1.40 -11.22 7.61
C THR A 146 -2.07 -10.51 6.44
N ALA A 147 -3.29 -9.99 6.62
CA ALA A 147 -4.01 -9.25 5.59
C ALA A 147 -3.32 -7.92 5.23
N LEU A 148 -2.77 -7.21 6.21
CA LEU A 148 -1.99 -5.98 5.98
C LEU A 148 -0.72 -6.26 5.18
N ALA A 149 0.03 -7.30 5.54
CA ALA A 149 1.23 -7.72 4.81
C ALA A 149 0.90 -8.15 3.38
N GLY A 150 -0.20 -8.88 3.17
CA GLY A 150 -0.74 -9.16 1.84
C GLY A 150 -1.07 -7.89 1.05
N GLY A 151 -1.67 -6.89 1.69
CA GLY A 151 -2.05 -5.62 1.06
C GLY A 151 -0.82 -4.82 0.63
N ILE A 152 0.22 -4.81 1.46
CA ILE A 152 1.53 -4.23 1.13
C ILE A 152 2.14 -4.97 -0.06
N GLY A 153 2.14 -6.31 -0.05
CA GLY A 153 2.66 -7.12 -1.15
C GLY A 153 1.95 -6.86 -2.48
N VAL A 154 0.62 -6.72 -2.47
CA VAL A 154 -0.17 -6.30 -3.63
C VAL A 154 0.23 -4.90 -4.11
N SER A 155 0.47 -3.98 -3.17
CA SER A 155 0.81 -2.59 -3.48
C SER A 155 2.17 -2.49 -4.15
N VAL A 156 3.19 -3.15 -3.60
CA VAL A 156 4.53 -3.24 -4.20
C VAL A 156 4.45 -3.87 -5.59
N ALA A 157 3.63 -4.92 -5.77
CA ALA A 157 3.42 -5.55 -7.08
C ALA A 157 2.72 -4.63 -8.11
N CYS A 158 2.13 -3.51 -7.65
CA CYS A 158 1.45 -2.52 -8.48
C CYS A 158 2.21 -1.20 -8.58
N ASP A 159 3.40 -1.03 -8.01
CA ASP A 159 4.13 0.26 -8.01
C ASP A 159 4.45 0.76 -9.42
N ASP A 160 4.64 -0.15 -10.38
CA ASP A 160 4.87 0.19 -11.80
C ASP A 160 3.59 0.57 -12.56
N VAL A 161 2.41 0.44 -11.94
CA VAL A 161 1.14 0.82 -12.56
C VAL A 161 0.89 2.30 -12.26
N PRO A 162 0.99 3.20 -13.25
CA PRO A 162 0.74 4.62 -13.02
C PRO A 162 -0.70 4.79 -12.55
N ALA A 163 -0.88 5.07 -11.25
CA ALA A 163 -2.19 5.13 -10.62
C ALA A 163 -2.46 6.51 -10.04
N PRO A 164 -3.70 7.02 -10.13
CA PRO A 164 -4.21 7.92 -9.12
C PRO A 164 -4.53 7.11 -7.85
N ALA A 165 -3.51 6.85 -7.02
CA ALA A 165 -3.54 6.71 -5.56
C ALA A 165 -4.64 5.87 -4.83
N ARG A 166 -5.39 4.98 -5.47
CA ARG A 166 -6.45 4.15 -4.82
C ARG A 166 -6.30 2.62 -4.79
N PRO A 167 -5.24 1.96 -5.31
CA PRO A 167 -5.17 0.49 -5.32
C PRO A 167 -4.93 -0.08 -3.91
N LEU A 168 -4.13 0.59 -3.07
CA LEU A 168 -3.74 0.13 -1.74
C LEU A 168 -4.96 -0.11 -0.83
N ARG A 169 -5.86 0.88 -0.72
CA ARG A 169 -7.06 0.78 0.14
C ARG A 169 -8.02 -0.32 -0.31
N ARG A 170 -8.19 -0.51 -1.63
CA ARG A 170 -9.08 -1.53 -2.18
C ARG A 170 -8.49 -2.94 -2.08
N GLY A 171 -7.17 -3.07 -2.28
CA GLY A 171 -6.44 -4.33 -2.10
C GLY A 171 -6.48 -4.80 -0.65
N THR A 172 -6.17 -3.91 0.29
CA THR A 172 -6.25 -4.22 1.73
C THR A 172 -7.67 -4.56 2.17
N LEU A 173 -8.69 -3.81 1.74
CA LEU A 173 -10.10 -4.14 2.05
C LEU A 173 -10.52 -5.48 1.45
N GLY A 174 -10.09 -5.79 0.23
CA GLY A 174 -10.36 -7.08 -0.41
C GLY A 174 -9.72 -8.24 0.34
N LEU A 175 -8.47 -8.07 0.77
CA LEU A 175 -7.76 -9.05 1.60
C LEU A 175 -8.42 -9.24 2.96
N LEU A 176 -8.80 -8.16 3.64
CA LEU A 176 -9.52 -8.23 4.91
C LEU A 176 -10.86 -8.95 4.76
N ALA A 177 -11.63 -8.65 3.71
CA ALA A 177 -12.88 -9.34 3.43
C ALA A 177 -12.65 -10.83 3.14
N SER A 178 -11.64 -11.18 2.32
CA SER A 178 -11.30 -12.57 2.04
C SER A 178 -10.81 -13.31 3.28
N GLY A 179 -10.02 -12.66 4.15
CA GLY A 179 -9.57 -13.21 5.42
C GLY A 179 -10.72 -13.46 6.38
N ALA A 180 -11.67 -12.52 6.49
CA ALA A 180 -12.87 -12.71 7.32
C ALA A 180 -13.71 -13.90 6.84
N VAL A 181 -13.93 -14.02 5.52
CA VAL A 181 -14.64 -15.16 4.92
C VAL A 181 -13.88 -16.46 5.17
N ALA A 182 -12.56 -16.48 4.97
CA ALA A 182 -11.71 -17.64 5.22
C ALA A 182 -11.78 -18.09 6.68
N THR A 183 -11.75 -17.16 7.63
CA THR A 183 -11.88 -17.45 9.07
C THR A 183 -13.24 -18.05 9.40
N VAL A 184 -14.34 -17.49 8.89
CA VAL A 184 -15.69 -18.03 9.15
C VAL A 184 -15.82 -19.46 8.60
N LEU A 185 -15.30 -19.71 7.40
CA LEU A 185 -15.35 -21.04 6.80
C LEU A 185 -14.45 -22.05 7.53
N ALA A 186 -13.23 -21.65 7.91
CA ALA A 186 -12.32 -22.50 8.67
C ALA A 186 -12.89 -22.84 10.05
N VAL A 187 -13.42 -21.85 10.79
CA VAL A 187 -14.05 -22.06 12.10
C VAL A 187 -15.31 -22.92 11.97
N GLY A 188 -16.14 -22.67 10.96
CA GLY A 188 -17.33 -23.49 10.69
C GLY A 188 -16.96 -24.94 10.38
N TYR A 189 -15.94 -25.16 9.56
CA TYR A 189 -15.42 -26.50 9.27
C TYR A 189 -14.85 -27.17 10.53
N ALA A 190 -14.03 -26.46 11.32
CA ALA A 190 -13.50 -26.95 12.58
C ALA A 190 -14.63 -27.37 13.55
N ALA A 191 -15.71 -26.59 13.63
CA ALA A 191 -16.86 -26.95 14.46
C ALA A 191 -17.52 -28.27 14.00
N THR A 192 -17.61 -28.53 12.70
CA THR A 192 -18.15 -29.80 12.17
C THR A 192 -17.27 -31.02 12.45
N THR A 193 -15.98 -30.82 12.70
CA THR A 193 -15.02 -31.89 13.01
C THR A 193 -14.73 -32.01 14.50
N GLY A 194 -15.47 -31.29 15.35
CA GLY A 194 -15.23 -31.26 16.80
C GLY A 194 -13.87 -30.67 17.17
N TYR A 195 -13.37 -29.71 16.36
CA TYR A 195 -12.06 -29.08 16.50
C TYR A 195 -10.90 -30.09 16.47
N SER A 196 -11.05 -31.14 15.66
CA SER A 196 -10.03 -32.16 15.52
C SER A 196 -8.73 -31.58 14.97
N THR A 197 -7.62 -31.89 15.61
CA THR A 197 -6.26 -31.56 15.14
C THR A 197 -5.67 -32.66 14.25
N ALA A 198 -6.51 -33.60 13.79
CA ALA A 198 -6.07 -34.64 12.88
C ALA A 198 -5.45 -34.01 11.61
N PRO A 199 -4.32 -34.52 11.11
CA PRO A 199 -3.58 -33.89 10.00
C PRO A 199 -4.44 -33.61 8.76
N GLY A 200 -5.40 -34.49 8.44
CA GLY A 200 -6.31 -34.30 7.30
C GLY A 200 -7.27 -33.12 7.47
N VAL A 201 -7.73 -32.85 8.70
CA VAL A 201 -8.62 -31.71 9.00
C VAL A 201 -7.85 -30.41 8.86
N VAL A 202 -6.67 -30.33 9.46
CA VAL A 202 -5.76 -29.17 9.35
C VAL A 202 -5.40 -28.88 7.90
N LEU A 203 -5.06 -29.91 7.12
CA LEU A 203 -4.76 -29.73 5.69
C LEU A 203 -5.95 -29.14 4.93
N THR A 204 -7.16 -29.60 5.24
CA THR A 204 -8.40 -29.13 4.59
C THR A 204 -8.67 -27.66 4.92
N GLU A 205 -8.50 -27.26 6.18
CA GLU A 205 -8.63 -25.86 6.61
C GLU A 205 -7.62 -24.97 5.89
N VAL A 206 -6.37 -25.40 5.78
CA VAL A 206 -5.33 -24.65 5.06
C VAL A 206 -5.69 -24.48 3.58
N VAL A 207 -6.11 -25.55 2.91
CA VAL A 207 -6.52 -25.51 1.50
C VAL A 207 -7.69 -24.55 1.30
N LEU A 208 -8.66 -24.58 2.21
CA LEU A 208 -9.82 -23.70 2.15
C LEU A 208 -9.42 -22.23 2.30
N VAL A 209 -8.60 -21.91 3.31
CA VAL A 209 -8.11 -20.55 3.56
C VAL A 209 -7.31 -20.03 2.36
N VAL A 210 -6.37 -20.83 1.86
CA VAL A 210 -5.55 -20.47 0.69
C VAL A 210 -6.44 -20.24 -0.53
N GLY A 211 -7.44 -21.11 -0.79
CA GLY A 211 -8.36 -20.96 -1.90
C GLY A 211 -9.15 -19.65 -1.86
N VAL A 212 -9.69 -19.28 -0.70
CA VAL A 212 -10.44 -18.02 -0.51
C VAL A 212 -9.53 -16.81 -0.70
N VAL A 213 -8.32 -16.84 -0.15
CA VAL A 213 -7.34 -15.75 -0.30
C VAL A 213 -6.93 -15.58 -1.77
N VAL A 214 -6.61 -16.67 -2.47
CA VAL A 214 -6.26 -16.64 -3.91
C VAL A 214 -7.41 -16.09 -4.74
N ALA A 215 -8.65 -16.52 -4.49
CA ALA A 215 -9.82 -16.01 -5.19
C ALA A 215 -10.04 -14.50 -4.94
N GLY A 216 -9.88 -14.05 -3.70
CA GLY A 216 -9.95 -12.64 -3.33
C GLY A 216 -8.88 -11.80 -4.03
N LEU A 217 -7.62 -12.26 -4.01
CA LEU A 217 -6.50 -11.61 -4.70
C LEU A 217 -6.70 -11.55 -6.22
N ALA A 218 -7.21 -12.62 -6.83
CA ALA A 218 -7.52 -12.66 -8.25
C ALA A 218 -8.59 -11.64 -8.63
N LEU A 219 -9.66 -11.51 -7.83
CA LEU A 219 -10.71 -10.50 -8.03
C LEU A 219 -10.17 -9.06 -7.89
N VAL A 220 -9.27 -8.82 -6.92
CA VAL A 220 -8.58 -7.53 -6.79
C VAL A 220 -7.73 -7.25 -8.02
N GLY A 221 -6.91 -8.20 -8.46
CA GLY A 221 -6.06 -8.07 -9.65
C GLY A 221 -6.88 -7.78 -10.91
N GLN A 222 -7.99 -8.47 -11.13
CA GLN A 222 -8.90 -8.21 -12.24
C GLN A 222 -9.48 -6.79 -12.21
N ARG A 223 -9.84 -6.28 -11.02
CA ARG A 223 -10.35 -4.91 -10.88
C ARG A 223 -9.29 -3.85 -11.12
N VAL A 224 -8.05 -4.08 -10.67
CA VAL A 224 -6.91 -3.18 -10.94
C VAL A 224 -6.66 -3.11 -12.44
N VAL A 225 -6.62 -4.27 -13.12
CA VAL A 225 -6.46 -4.36 -14.57
C VAL A 225 -7.56 -3.61 -15.32
N ARG A 226 -8.82 -3.78 -14.95
CA ARG A 226 -9.96 -3.08 -15.59
C ARG A 226 -9.98 -1.57 -15.35
N ALA A 227 -9.35 -1.09 -14.28
CA ALA A 227 -9.34 0.33 -13.95
C ALA A 227 -8.17 1.08 -14.61
N GLY A 228 -7.17 0.36 -15.13
CA GLY A 228 -5.98 0.93 -15.77
C GLY A 228 -5.93 0.76 -17.30
N GLY A 229 -6.92 0.10 -17.91
CA GLY A 229 -7.11 0.04 -19.36
C GLY A 229 -8.32 0.86 -19.77
#